data_AF-A0A5M3MP64-F1
#
_entry.id   AF-A0A5M3MP64-F1
#
_cell.length_a   1.000
_cell.length_b   1.000
_cell.length_c   1.000
_cell.angle_alpha   90.00
_cell.angle_beta   90.00
_cell.angle_gamma   90.00
#
_symmetry.space_group_name_H-M   'P 1'
#
loop_
_entity.id
_entity.type
_entity.pdbx_description
1 polymer ?
#
loop_
_entity_poly.entity_id
_entity_poly.type
_entity_poly.pdbx_seq_one_letter_code
_entity_poly.pdbx_strand_id
1 'polypeptide(L)'
;MRPSPDPSAIYALINTRNISWCTTALDTTASSLRHNYVTRVHGRCICSVIDTELAAQPSTSSISQPSLWHARRDVRRIIFGTWALVAGYVVWGAVIFHSTGPGLGGGAQADGSVRVVLAWWVWYPVIATTQGSLTLVLHFAEVVVSSLRDEATWREAAGARGPWLSSNPVRNVFSSWTSVFLLAAKPFLHWMFSLCCDMALIQGDYTQSESEAVTNMHWYLSMGATQIWNLSIALDLFAALLTLLARQRPQGPQPATYGHIQTLANLVDEWPADGAERLWWGHKGSYTVVGSGFESGGESAKWYHAGTSGRPLPPVRIEGLYA
;
A
#
# COMPACT_ATOMS: atom_id res chain seq x y z
N MET A 1 -37.18 -6.35 -16.10
CA MET A 1 -36.74 -4.94 -16.16
C MET A 1 -35.40 -4.85 -15.46
N ARG A 2 -34.31 -4.60 -16.19
CA ARG A 2 -33.00 -4.27 -15.57
C ARG A 2 -33.04 -2.79 -15.20
N PRO A 3 -32.58 -2.38 -13.99
CA PRO A 3 -32.48 -0.98 -13.67
C PRO A 3 -31.45 -0.33 -14.61
N SER A 4 -31.86 0.75 -15.27
CA SER A 4 -30.95 1.58 -16.06
C SER A 4 -29.94 2.23 -15.12
N PRO A 5 -28.63 2.22 -15.43
CA PRO A 5 -27.64 2.92 -14.63
C PRO A 5 -27.97 4.42 -14.60
N ASP A 6 -27.94 4.99 -13.40
CA ASP A 6 -28.31 6.37 -13.13
C ASP A 6 -27.39 7.33 -13.92
N PRO A 7 -27.93 8.14 -14.86
CA PRO A 7 -27.12 9.01 -15.72
C PRO A 7 -26.34 10.07 -14.93
N SER A 8 -26.76 10.36 -13.70
CA SER A 8 -26.07 11.26 -12.77
C SER A 8 -24.67 10.74 -12.36
N ALA A 9 -24.52 9.43 -12.16
CA ALA A 9 -23.23 8.81 -11.79
C ALA A 9 -22.24 8.81 -12.96
N ILE A 10 -22.74 8.59 -14.18
CA ILE A 10 -21.94 8.64 -15.42
C ILE A 10 -21.53 10.10 -15.71
N TYR A 11 -22.44 11.05 -15.53
CA TYR A 11 -22.14 12.47 -15.71
C TYR A 11 -21.15 12.97 -14.67
N ALA A 12 -21.24 12.53 -13.41
CA ALA A 12 -20.25 12.82 -12.37
C ALA A 12 -18.87 12.25 -12.72
N LEU A 13 -18.80 11.01 -13.22
CA LEU A 13 -17.56 10.38 -13.70
C LEU A 13 -16.93 11.13 -14.89
N ILE A 14 -17.76 11.66 -15.80
CA ILE A 14 -17.31 12.41 -16.99
C ILE A 14 -16.86 13.83 -16.61
N ASN A 15 -17.51 14.48 -15.64
CA ASN A 15 -17.25 15.89 -15.30
C ASN A 15 -16.28 16.08 -14.13
N THR A 16 -16.07 15.08 -13.28
CA THR A 16 -14.93 15.14 -12.35
C THR A 16 -13.66 14.85 -13.15
N ARG A 17 -12.88 15.88 -13.46
CA ARG A 17 -11.44 15.76 -13.72
C ARG A 17 -10.77 15.27 -12.44
N ASN A 18 -11.02 14.02 -12.11
CA ASN A 18 -10.57 13.41 -10.89
C ASN A 18 -9.10 13.02 -11.11
N ILE A 19 -8.21 13.75 -10.44
CA ILE A 19 -6.76 13.47 -10.39
C ILE A 19 -6.50 12.01 -9.93
N SER A 20 -7.50 11.35 -9.34
CA SER A 20 -7.47 9.95 -8.91
C SER A 20 -7.40 8.89 -10.02
N TRP A 21 -7.57 9.25 -11.30
CA TRP A 21 -7.41 8.28 -12.41
C TRP A 21 -5.99 8.20 -12.95
N CYS A 22 -5.06 9.03 -12.44
CA CYS A 22 -3.65 8.95 -12.77
C CYS A 22 -3.07 7.61 -12.28
N THR A 23 -2.42 6.88 -13.17
CA THR A 23 -1.98 5.49 -12.92
C THR A 23 -0.68 5.40 -12.12
N THR A 24 0.01 6.53 -11.95
CA THR A 24 1.27 6.67 -11.23
C THR A 24 1.29 7.96 -10.40
N ALA A 25 2.12 7.99 -9.35
CA ALA A 25 2.34 9.21 -8.57
C ALA A 25 2.95 10.34 -9.42
N LEU A 26 3.76 10.02 -10.45
CA LEU A 26 4.34 11.01 -11.37
C LEU A 26 3.26 11.72 -12.19
N ASP A 27 2.32 10.97 -12.77
CA ASP A 27 1.20 11.54 -13.54
C ASP A 27 0.27 12.37 -12.64
N THR A 28 0.00 11.86 -11.43
CA THR A 28 -0.76 12.58 -10.39
C THR A 28 -0.10 13.91 -10.05
N THR A 29 1.23 13.91 -9.94
CA THR A 29 2.03 15.11 -9.64
C THR A 29 2.01 16.09 -10.80
N ALA A 30 2.21 15.62 -12.03
CA ALA A 30 2.14 16.45 -13.23
C ALA A 30 0.78 17.14 -13.35
N SER A 31 -0.30 16.38 -13.15
CA SER A 31 -1.67 16.91 -13.16
C SER A 31 -1.90 17.91 -12.03
N SER A 32 -1.41 17.63 -10.82
CA SER A 32 -1.55 18.54 -9.66
C SER A 32 -0.81 19.87 -9.86
N LEU A 33 0.37 19.83 -10.48
CA LEU A 33 1.12 21.03 -10.86
C LEU A 33 0.40 21.85 -11.94
N ARG A 34 -0.12 21.19 -12.99
CA ARG A 34 -0.88 21.86 -14.06
C ARG A 34 -2.12 22.62 -13.55
N HIS A 35 -2.73 22.14 -12.47
CA HIS A 35 -3.90 22.77 -11.84
C HIS A 35 -3.54 23.67 -10.64
N ASN A 36 -2.25 23.91 -10.37
CA ASN A 36 -1.77 24.71 -9.23
C ASN A 36 -2.21 24.22 -7.84
N TYR A 37 -2.56 22.93 -7.68
CA TYR A 37 -2.82 22.34 -6.35
C TYR A 37 -1.54 22.14 -5.54
N VAL A 38 -0.43 21.97 -6.25
CA VAL A 38 0.90 21.80 -5.69
C VAL A 38 1.79 22.84 -6.37
N THR A 39 2.67 23.48 -5.60
CA THR A 39 3.65 24.43 -6.13
C THR A 39 5.04 23.92 -5.87
N ARG A 40 5.94 24.13 -6.83
CA ARG A 40 7.33 23.71 -6.70
C ARG A 40 8.08 24.64 -5.75
N VAL A 41 8.80 24.05 -4.81
CA VAL A 41 9.72 24.77 -3.91
C VAL A 41 11.14 24.65 -4.44
N HIS A 42 11.75 25.78 -4.81
CA HIS A 42 13.13 25.84 -5.30
C HIS A 42 14.14 25.50 -4.18
N GLY A 43 15.34 25.04 -4.56
CA GLY A 43 16.40 24.69 -3.60
C GLY A 43 16.28 23.30 -2.97
N ARG A 44 15.35 22.46 -3.45
CA ARG A 44 15.03 21.14 -2.87
C ARG A 44 15.29 19.97 -3.81
N CYS A 45 16.26 20.10 -4.70
CA CYS A 45 16.54 19.15 -5.77
C CYS A 45 17.11 17.79 -5.31
N ILE A 46 17.58 17.69 -4.05
CA ILE A 46 18.10 16.46 -3.44
C ILE A 46 17.38 16.09 -2.11
N CYS A 47 16.36 16.84 -1.71
CA CYS A 47 15.63 16.55 -0.48
C CYS A 47 14.73 15.32 -0.61
N SER A 48 14.84 14.40 0.34
CA SER A 48 13.94 13.23 0.43
C SER A 48 12.60 13.61 1.05
N VAL A 49 11.66 12.66 1.06
CA VAL A 49 10.37 12.84 1.75
C VAL A 49 10.51 13.08 3.27
N ILE A 50 11.61 12.63 3.89
CA ILE A 50 11.87 12.87 5.32
C ILE A 50 12.24 14.33 5.58
N ASP A 51 12.88 14.97 4.61
CA ASP A 51 13.37 16.33 4.76
C ASP A 51 12.26 17.36 4.54
N THR A 52 11.01 16.95 4.30
CA THR A 52 9.87 17.82 3.93
C THR A 52 9.70 19.03 4.83
N GLU A 53 9.89 18.86 6.14
CA GLU A 53 9.76 19.93 7.15
C GLU A 53 11.01 20.82 7.26
N LEU A 54 12.16 20.39 6.74
CA LEU A 54 13.39 21.16 6.77
C LEU A 54 13.38 22.26 5.70
N ALA A 55 13.98 23.40 6.03
CA ALA A 55 14.21 24.48 5.08
C ALA A 55 15.12 24.00 3.93
N ALA A 56 14.94 24.56 2.73
CA ALA A 56 15.79 24.28 1.59
C ALA A 56 17.24 24.66 1.92
N GLN A 57 18.13 23.68 1.98
CA GLN A 57 19.54 23.86 2.25
C GLN A 57 20.37 23.02 1.28
N PRO A 58 21.54 23.50 0.85
CA PRO A 58 22.46 22.71 0.05
C PRO A 58 22.79 21.40 0.76
N SER A 59 22.63 20.28 0.08
CA SER A 59 22.84 18.95 0.67
C SER A 59 23.60 18.03 -0.28
N THR A 60 24.38 17.12 0.30
CA THR A 60 25.08 16.06 -0.43
C THR A 60 24.14 14.89 -0.65
N SER A 61 24.22 14.26 -1.83
CA SER A 61 23.40 13.08 -2.10
C SER A 61 23.85 11.88 -1.25
N SER A 62 22.90 11.12 -0.71
CA SER A 62 23.20 9.92 0.06
C SER A 62 23.25 8.66 -0.82
N ILE A 63 24.22 7.78 -0.54
CA ILE A 63 24.38 6.48 -1.22
C ILE A 63 23.20 5.54 -0.93
N SER A 64 22.61 5.68 0.26
CA SER A 64 21.46 4.88 0.69
C SER A 64 20.36 5.79 1.20
N GLN A 65 19.14 5.50 0.75
CA GLN A 65 17.99 6.31 1.05
C GLN A 65 17.20 5.67 2.20
N PRO A 66 16.43 6.47 2.96
CA PRO A 66 15.63 5.93 4.04
C PRO A 66 14.60 4.93 3.50
N SER A 67 14.36 3.85 4.24
CA SER A 67 13.32 2.88 3.87
C SER A 67 11.93 3.47 4.08
N LEU A 68 10.92 2.85 3.45
CA LEU A 68 9.51 3.24 3.57
C LEU A 68 9.04 3.28 5.04
N TRP A 69 9.51 2.31 5.83
CA TRP A 69 9.30 2.23 7.27
C TRP A 69 9.73 3.51 8.03
N HIS A 70 10.88 4.07 7.66
CA HIS A 70 11.39 5.29 8.29
C HIS A 70 10.69 6.53 7.74
N ALA A 71 10.41 6.54 6.43
CA ALA A 71 9.82 7.67 5.72
C ALA A 71 8.37 7.95 6.11
N ARG A 72 7.54 6.92 6.35
CA ARG A 72 6.09 7.09 6.56
C ARG A 72 5.61 6.51 7.88
N ARG A 73 5.02 7.37 8.73
CA ARG A 73 4.40 6.98 10.01
C ARG A 73 3.20 6.05 9.81
N ASP A 74 2.40 6.28 8.77
CA ASP A 74 1.21 5.48 8.48
C ASP A 74 1.56 4.04 8.14
N VAL A 75 2.64 3.81 7.40
CA VAL A 75 3.12 2.45 7.07
C VAL A 75 3.48 1.66 8.32
N ARG A 76 4.07 2.32 9.33
CA ARG A 76 4.35 1.67 10.62
C ARG A 76 3.06 1.25 11.33
N ARG A 77 2.05 2.12 11.35
CA ARG A 77 0.74 1.81 11.94
C ARG A 77 0.07 0.63 11.24
N ILE A 78 0.13 0.59 9.90
CA ILE A 78 -0.42 -0.50 9.09
C ILE A 78 0.27 -1.81 9.45
N ILE A 79 1.60 -1.85 9.46
CA ILE A 79 2.36 -3.06 9.78
C ILE A 79 2.10 -3.52 11.22
N PHE A 80 2.09 -2.62 12.19
CA PHE A 80 1.72 -2.97 13.57
C PHE A 80 0.28 -3.50 13.65
N GLY A 81 -0.66 -2.92 12.89
CA GLY A 81 -2.02 -3.41 12.77
C GLY A 81 -2.09 -4.82 12.18
N THR A 82 -1.29 -5.12 11.14
CA THR A 82 -1.18 -6.46 10.57
C THR A 82 -0.65 -7.47 11.61
N TRP A 83 0.40 -7.12 12.35
CA TRP A 83 0.94 -7.98 13.41
C TRP A 83 -0.03 -8.18 14.58
N ALA A 84 -0.78 -7.13 14.96
CA ALA A 84 -1.83 -7.24 15.96
C ALA A 84 -2.95 -8.19 15.50
N LEU A 85 -3.30 -8.16 14.21
CA LEU A 85 -4.26 -9.09 13.63
C LEU A 85 -3.74 -10.54 13.69
N VAL A 86 -2.48 -10.79 13.33
CA VAL A 86 -1.83 -12.12 13.47
C VAL A 86 -1.96 -12.62 14.91
N ALA A 87 -1.59 -11.80 15.89
CA ALA A 87 -1.71 -12.16 17.30
C ALA A 87 -3.16 -12.47 17.69
N GLY A 88 -4.13 -11.70 17.18
CA GLY A 88 -5.55 -11.95 17.38
C GLY A 88 -6.01 -13.32 16.86
N TYR A 89 -5.59 -13.70 15.65
CA TYR A 89 -5.92 -15.03 15.08
C TYR A 89 -5.22 -16.17 15.83
N VAL A 90 -3.98 -15.97 16.29
CA VAL A 90 -3.27 -16.96 17.13
C VAL A 90 -4.01 -17.19 18.44
N VAL A 91 -4.41 -16.11 19.13
CA VAL A 91 -5.20 -16.20 20.37
C VAL A 91 -6.54 -16.89 20.11
N TRP A 92 -7.23 -16.55 19.02
CA TRP A 92 -8.48 -17.21 18.64
C TRP A 92 -8.26 -18.71 18.41
N GLY A 93 -7.25 -19.10 17.64
CA GLY A 93 -6.91 -20.51 17.41
C GLY A 93 -6.60 -21.26 18.70
N ALA A 94 -5.87 -20.63 19.63
CA ALA A 94 -5.56 -21.21 20.93
C ALA A 94 -6.81 -21.41 21.81
N VAL A 95 -7.73 -20.44 21.83
CA VAL A 95 -9.00 -20.53 22.56
C VAL A 95 -9.85 -21.69 22.02
N ILE A 96 -9.97 -21.79 20.70
CA ILE A 96 -10.73 -22.88 20.07
C ILE A 96 -10.08 -24.23 20.39
N PHE A 97 -8.76 -24.36 20.19
CA PHE A 97 -8.02 -25.59 20.47
C PHE A 97 -8.17 -26.04 21.93
N HIS A 98 -8.10 -25.11 22.88
CA HIS A 98 -8.32 -25.41 24.30
C HIS A 98 -9.75 -25.87 24.57
N SER A 99 -10.74 -25.23 23.95
CA SER A 99 -12.17 -25.53 24.16
C SER A 99 -12.61 -26.87 23.58
N THR A 100 -11.91 -27.37 22.55
CA THR A 100 -12.27 -28.60 21.82
C THR A 100 -11.47 -29.83 22.24
N GLY A 101 -10.43 -29.65 23.06
CA GLY A 101 -9.48 -30.69 23.42
C GLY A 101 -8.42 -30.96 22.31
N PRO A 102 -7.35 -31.71 22.63
CA PRO A 102 -6.13 -31.84 21.81
C PRO A 102 -6.26 -32.68 20.51
N GLY A 103 -7.46 -32.81 19.93
CA GLY A 103 -7.66 -33.48 18.64
C GLY A 103 -7.41 -32.53 17.47
N LEU A 104 -6.58 -32.93 16.49
CA LEU A 104 -6.31 -32.18 15.24
C LEU A 104 -7.55 -31.95 14.33
N GLY A 105 -8.72 -32.47 14.72
CA GLY A 105 -10.02 -32.24 14.08
C GLY A 105 -11.10 -31.68 15.00
N GLY A 106 -10.74 -31.24 16.22
CA GLY A 106 -11.68 -30.64 17.16
C GLY A 106 -12.08 -29.23 16.71
N GLY A 107 -13.33 -29.06 16.29
CA GLY A 107 -13.93 -27.75 16.05
C GLY A 107 -14.81 -27.34 17.21
N ALA A 108 -14.83 -26.05 17.57
CA ALA A 108 -15.78 -25.58 18.57
C ALA A 108 -17.17 -25.66 17.94
N GLN A 109 -18.03 -26.48 18.53
CA GLN A 109 -19.39 -26.69 18.07
C GLN A 109 -20.34 -26.05 19.06
N ALA A 110 -21.05 -25.03 18.62
CA ALA A 110 -22.18 -24.49 19.36
C ALA A 110 -23.46 -25.17 18.83
N ASP A 111 -24.18 -25.86 19.72
CA ASP A 111 -25.52 -26.39 19.46
C ASP A 111 -26.55 -25.54 20.22
N GLY A 112 -27.69 -25.26 19.59
CA GLY A 112 -28.74 -24.48 20.21
C GLY A 112 -30.05 -24.54 19.44
N SER A 113 -31.13 -24.82 20.16
CA SER A 113 -32.52 -24.76 19.69
C SER A 113 -33.10 -23.32 19.65
N VAL A 114 -32.22 -22.31 19.71
CA VAL A 114 -32.63 -20.91 19.61
C VAL A 114 -33.13 -20.65 18.20
N ARG A 115 -34.27 -19.93 18.04
CA ARG A 115 -34.76 -19.47 16.74
C ARG A 115 -33.58 -18.98 15.92
N VAL A 116 -33.35 -19.58 14.74
CA VAL A 116 -32.22 -19.32 13.82
C VAL A 116 -31.85 -17.82 13.74
N VAL A 117 -32.86 -16.94 13.78
CA VAL A 117 -32.73 -15.48 13.83
C VAL A 117 -31.83 -14.98 14.97
N LEU A 118 -31.99 -15.46 16.20
CA LEU A 118 -31.19 -15.01 17.36
C LEU A 118 -29.74 -15.49 17.28
N ALA A 119 -29.49 -16.67 16.72
CA ALA A 119 -28.13 -17.15 16.47
C ALA A 119 -27.39 -16.24 15.49
N TRP A 120 -28.07 -15.78 14.42
CA TRP A 120 -27.49 -14.82 13.47
C TRP A 120 -27.09 -13.49 14.11
N TRP A 121 -27.85 -13.00 15.11
CA TRP A 121 -27.51 -11.76 15.81
C TRP A 121 -26.22 -11.83 16.63
N VAL A 122 -25.82 -13.03 17.07
CA VAL A 122 -24.55 -13.24 17.77
C VAL A 122 -23.41 -13.50 16.77
N TRP A 123 -23.66 -14.33 15.76
CA TRP A 123 -22.61 -14.78 14.85
C TRP A 123 -22.25 -13.80 13.74
N TYR A 124 -23.23 -13.09 13.20
CA TYR A 124 -22.99 -12.13 12.14
C TYR A 124 -21.99 -11.04 12.58
N PRO A 125 -22.09 -10.44 13.79
CA PRO A 125 -21.07 -9.54 14.29
C PRO A 125 -19.67 -10.16 14.39
N VAL A 126 -19.54 -11.43 14.80
CA VAL A 126 -18.24 -12.11 14.91
C VAL A 126 -17.61 -12.28 13.52
N ILE A 127 -18.38 -12.78 12.55
CA ILE A 127 -17.91 -12.95 11.17
C ILE A 127 -17.60 -11.57 10.55
N ALA A 128 -18.48 -10.59 10.73
CA ALA A 128 -18.29 -9.24 10.20
C ALA A 128 -17.04 -8.57 10.80
N THR A 129 -16.78 -8.74 12.09
CA THR A 129 -15.60 -8.18 12.76
C THR A 129 -14.32 -8.86 12.28
N THR A 130 -14.29 -10.19 12.26
CA THR A 130 -13.11 -10.94 11.85
C THR A 130 -12.82 -10.77 10.36
N GLN A 131 -13.80 -10.98 9.48
CA GLN A 131 -13.67 -10.74 8.04
C GLN A 131 -13.36 -9.28 7.74
N GLY A 132 -14.04 -8.34 8.40
CA GLY A 132 -13.85 -6.91 8.20
C GLY A 132 -12.44 -6.47 8.59
N SER A 133 -11.90 -6.96 9.70
CA SER A 133 -10.53 -6.68 10.12
C SER A 133 -9.48 -7.20 9.13
N LEU A 134 -9.69 -8.41 8.59
CA LEU A 134 -8.85 -8.99 7.54
C LEU A 134 -8.89 -8.15 6.27
N THR A 135 -10.08 -7.80 5.77
CA THR A 135 -10.24 -6.94 4.59
C THR A 135 -9.58 -5.58 4.79
N LEU A 136 -9.75 -4.96 5.95
CA LEU A 136 -9.19 -3.66 6.27
C LEU A 136 -7.65 -3.68 6.22
N VAL A 137 -7.02 -4.67 6.86
CA VAL A 137 -5.56 -4.83 6.85
C VAL A 137 -5.03 -5.07 5.45
N LEU A 138 -5.70 -5.90 4.64
CA LEU A 138 -5.31 -6.16 3.27
C LEU A 138 -5.46 -4.94 2.36
N HIS A 139 -6.46 -4.11 2.60
CA HIS A 139 -6.63 -2.85 1.88
C HIS A 139 -5.56 -1.82 2.28
N PHE A 140 -5.22 -1.73 3.57
CA PHE A 140 -4.10 -0.89 3.98
C PHE A 140 -2.74 -1.37 3.48
N ALA A 141 -2.52 -2.68 3.36
CA ALA A 141 -1.32 -3.23 2.73
C ALA A 141 -1.16 -2.78 1.27
N GLU A 142 -2.26 -2.48 0.57
CA GLU A 142 -2.26 -1.91 -0.77
C GLU A 142 -1.60 -0.54 -0.85
N VAL A 143 -1.79 0.29 0.18
CA VAL A 143 -1.12 1.59 0.29
C VAL A 143 0.40 1.41 0.39
N VAL A 144 0.85 0.42 1.17
CA VAL A 144 2.28 0.10 1.33
C VAL A 144 2.87 -0.36 0.01
N VAL A 145 2.24 -1.34 -0.63
CA VAL A 145 2.68 -1.91 -1.92
C VAL A 145 2.67 -0.87 -3.03
N SER A 146 1.65 -0.01 -3.08
CA SER A 146 1.57 1.08 -4.06
C SER A 146 2.70 2.09 -3.86
N SER A 147 3.00 2.45 -2.61
CA SER A 147 4.13 3.35 -2.30
C SER A 147 5.48 2.78 -2.74
N LEU A 148 5.68 1.46 -2.56
CA LEU A 148 6.89 0.77 -3.03
C LEU A 148 6.97 0.72 -4.56
N ARG A 149 5.84 0.48 -5.22
CA ARG A 149 5.76 0.50 -6.69
C ARG A 149 6.06 1.89 -7.23
N ASP A 150 5.48 2.93 -6.65
CA ASP A 150 5.71 4.32 -7.07
C ASP A 150 7.17 4.73 -6.87
N GLU A 151 7.80 4.30 -5.76
CA GLU A 151 9.24 4.49 -5.55
C GLU A 151 10.05 3.73 -6.60
N ALA A 152 9.71 2.48 -6.92
CA ALA A 152 10.41 1.72 -7.96
C ALA A 152 10.31 2.41 -9.33
N THR A 153 9.13 2.91 -9.71
CA THR A 153 8.94 3.72 -10.93
C THR A 153 9.78 4.99 -10.88
N TRP A 154 9.81 5.71 -9.75
CA TRP A 154 10.66 6.90 -9.60
C TRP A 154 12.14 6.57 -9.80
N ARG A 155 12.60 5.42 -9.28
CA ARG A 155 13.99 4.96 -9.41
C ARG A 155 14.41 4.66 -10.85
N GLU A 156 13.48 4.31 -11.72
CA GLU A 156 13.77 4.12 -13.14
C GLU A 156 14.26 5.41 -13.81
N ALA A 157 13.95 6.59 -13.26
CA ALA A 157 14.42 7.89 -13.77
C ALA A 157 15.92 8.09 -13.66
N ALA A 158 16.57 7.56 -12.61
CA ALA A 158 18.03 7.57 -12.53
C ALA A 158 18.68 6.50 -13.43
N GLY A 159 17.89 5.58 -13.99
CA GLY A 159 18.37 4.53 -14.89
C GLY A 159 18.44 4.95 -16.35
N ALA A 160 19.11 4.14 -17.18
CA ALA A 160 19.22 4.39 -18.62
C ALA A 160 17.87 4.40 -19.35
N ARG A 161 16.86 3.70 -18.82
CA ARG A 161 15.54 3.56 -19.44
C ARG A 161 14.65 4.79 -19.21
N GLY A 162 14.65 5.38 -18.02
CA GLY A 162 13.64 6.35 -17.60
C GLY A 162 12.25 5.71 -17.43
N PRO A 163 11.39 6.16 -16.49
CA PRO A 163 10.03 5.68 -16.36
C PRO A 163 9.17 6.30 -17.45
N TRP A 164 8.11 5.59 -17.82
CA TRP A 164 7.05 6.13 -18.64
C TRP A 164 6.08 6.93 -17.75
N LEU A 165 5.72 8.14 -18.17
CA LEU A 165 4.74 8.97 -17.46
C LEU A 165 3.32 8.43 -17.57
N SER A 166 2.96 7.91 -18.76
CA SER A 166 1.67 7.28 -19.05
C SER A 166 1.86 5.78 -19.25
N SER A 167 1.72 5.00 -18.18
CA SER A 167 1.68 3.54 -18.27
C SER A 167 0.22 3.06 -18.26
N ASN A 168 -0.07 2.04 -19.07
CA ASN A 168 -1.33 1.30 -18.95
C ASN A 168 -1.45 0.75 -17.50
N PRO A 169 -2.55 1.02 -16.78
CA PRO A 169 -2.70 0.67 -15.37
C PRO A 169 -2.60 -0.83 -15.13
N VAL A 170 -3.20 -1.63 -16.02
CA VAL A 170 -3.20 -3.08 -15.92
C VAL A 170 -1.78 -3.61 -16.08
N ARG A 171 -1.06 -3.13 -17.08
CA ARG A 171 0.35 -3.51 -17.30
C ARG A 171 1.21 -3.13 -16.09
N ASN A 172 0.98 -1.97 -15.49
CA ASN A 172 1.75 -1.51 -14.33
C ASN A 172 1.53 -2.41 -13.10
N VAL A 173 0.29 -2.84 -12.86
CA VAL A 173 -0.05 -3.75 -11.75
C VAL A 173 0.63 -5.12 -11.93
N PHE A 174 0.61 -5.69 -13.13
CA PHE A 174 1.23 -7.01 -13.36
C PHE A 174 2.75 -6.97 -13.54
N SER A 175 3.33 -5.80 -13.83
CA SER A 175 4.77 -5.65 -13.98
C SER A 175 5.54 -5.63 -12.66
N SER A 176 4.86 -5.36 -11.55
CA SER A 176 5.47 -5.29 -10.21
C SER A 176 5.15 -6.54 -9.41
N TRP A 177 6.17 -7.30 -9.01
CA TRP A 177 5.97 -8.51 -8.25
C TRP A 177 5.26 -8.25 -6.90
N THR A 178 5.47 -7.09 -6.27
CA THR A 178 4.81 -6.73 -5.01
C THR A 178 3.30 -6.55 -5.19
N SER A 179 2.89 -6.00 -6.34
CA SER A 179 1.48 -5.85 -6.71
C SER A 179 0.84 -7.20 -7.02
N VAL A 180 1.53 -8.07 -7.75
CA VAL A 180 1.07 -9.45 -8.04
C VAL A 180 0.94 -10.25 -6.74
N PHE A 181 1.92 -10.15 -5.84
CA PHE A 181 1.89 -10.78 -4.53
C PHE A 181 0.63 -10.37 -3.75
N LEU A 182 0.34 -9.07 -3.63
CA LEU A 182 -0.83 -8.60 -2.90
C LEU A 182 -2.14 -9.01 -3.58
N LEU A 183 -2.18 -8.96 -4.91
CA LEU A 183 -3.34 -9.38 -5.70
C LEU A 183 -3.68 -10.86 -5.47
N ALA A 184 -2.67 -11.72 -5.33
CA ALA A 184 -2.84 -13.13 -5.01
C ALA A 184 -3.16 -13.37 -3.51
N ALA A 185 -2.53 -12.62 -2.61
CA ALA A 185 -2.70 -12.78 -1.16
C ALA A 185 -4.14 -12.49 -0.71
N LYS A 186 -4.81 -11.49 -1.30
CA LYS A 186 -6.19 -11.12 -0.96
C LYS A 186 -7.20 -12.28 -1.09
N PRO A 187 -7.42 -12.88 -2.28
CA PRO A 187 -8.36 -13.99 -2.44
C PRO A 187 -7.89 -15.23 -1.66
N PHE A 188 -6.58 -15.48 -1.59
CA PHE A 188 -6.04 -16.63 -0.86
C PHE A 188 -6.35 -16.57 0.64
N LEU A 189 -6.07 -15.44 1.30
CA LEU A 189 -6.33 -15.28 2.73
C LEU A 189 -7.83 -15.25 3.06
N HIS A 190 -8.65 -14.66 2.18
CA HIS A 190 -10.11 -14.72 2.32
C HIS A 190 -10.68 -16.12 2.14
N TRP A 191 -10.15 -16.90 1.20
CA TRP A 191 -10.51 -18.29 1.04
C TRP A 191 -10.13 -19.12 2.27
N MET A 192 -8.90 -18.95 2.79
CA MET A 192 -8.49 -19.61 4.04
C MET A 192 -9.37 -19.23 5.23
N PHE A 193 -9.76 -17.97 5.34
CA PHE A 193 -10.72 -17.52 6.34
C PHE A 193 -12.08 -18.22 6.21
N SER A 194 -12.59 -18.37 4.98
CA SER A 194 -13.83 -19.11 4.74
C SER A 194 -13.74 -20.58 5.17
N LEU A 195 -12.56 -21.21 5.11
CA LEU A 195 -12.38 -22.59 5.60
C LEU A 195 -12.37 -22.69 7.13
N CYS A 196 -12.11 -21.59 7.84
CA CYS A 196 -12.11 -21.56 9.30
C CYS A 196 -13.53 -21.60 9.89
N CYS A 197 -14.52 -21.12 9.13
CA CYS A 197 -15.90 -20.99 9.56
C CYS A 197 -16.78 -21.86 8.66
N ASP A 198 -17.19 -23.04 9.14
CA ASP A 198 -18.17 -23.87 8.45
C ASP A 198 -19.52 -23.80 9.14
N MET A 199 -20.60 -23.66 8.36
CA MET A 199 -21.97 -23.61 8.86
C MET A 199 -22.79 -24.69 8.15
N ALA A 200 -23.26 -25.66 8.90
CA ALA A 200 -24.16 -26.69 8.43
C ALA A 200 -25.56 -26.50 9.02
N LEU A 201 -26.57 -26.56 8.16
CA LEU A 201 -27.97 -26.67 8.57
C LEU A 201 -28.35 -28.14 8.49
N ILE A 202 -28.69 -28.74 9.62
CA ILE A 202 -29.14 -30.13 9.65
C ILE A 202 -30.62 -30.14 10.01
N GLN A 203 -31.41 -30.72 9.10
CA GLN A 203 -32.81 -30.99 9.36
C GLN A 203 -32.90 -32.15 10.36
N GLY A 204 -33.54 -31.91 11.51
CA GLY A 204 -33.77 -32.96 12.50
C GLY A 204 -34.58 -34.11 11.88
N ASP A 205 -34.25 -35.34 12.26
CA ASP A 205 -34.90 -36.54 11.74
C ASP A 205 -36.41 -36.51 12.04
N TYR A 206 -37.24 -36.72 11.02
CA TYR A 206 -38.71 -36.70 11.07
C TYR A 206 -39.25 -37.90 11.89
N THR A 207 -39.06 -37.92 13.20
CA THR A 207 -39.63 -38.96 14.06
C THR A 207 -40.18 -38.39 15.36
N GLN A 208 -41.10 -37.41 15.29
CA GLN A 208 -42.32 -37.38 16.12
C GLN A 208 -43.21 -36.14 15.86
N SER A 209 -44.49 -36.43 15.57
CA SER A 209 -45.66 -35.55 15.52
C SER A 209 -45.65 -34.38 14.52
N GLU A 210 -46.60 -34.42 13.57
CA GLU A 210 -46.79 -33.47 12.46
C GLU A 210 -47.10 -32.02 12.88
N SER A 211 -47.26 -31.73 14.18
CA SER A 211 -47.65 -30.40 14.66
C SER A 211 -46.49 -29.52 15.17
N GLU A 212 -45.27 -30.07 15.37
CA GLU A 212 -44.10 -29.30 15.84
C GLU A 212 -42.90 -29.33 14.86
N ALA A 213 -43.04 -30.04 13.74
CA ALA A 213 -41.96 -30.39 12.82
C ALA A 213 -41.40 -29.21 11.98
N VAL A 214 -42.02 -28.02 12.02
CA VAL A 214 -41.56 -26.87 11.22
C VAL A 214 -40.56 -25.98 12.00
N THR A 215 -40.40 -26.18 13.31
CA THR A 215 -39.69 -25.21 14.18
C THR A 215 -38.32 -25.61 14.67
N ASN A 216 -37.91 -26.89 14.58
CA ASN A 216 -36.64 -27.36 15.15
C ASN A 216 -35.59 -27.62 14.06
N MET A 217 -35.20 -26.56 13.36
CA MET A 217 -34.02 -26.59 12.47
C MET A 217 -32.77 -26.42 13.34
N HIS A 218 -31.98 -27.49 13.47
CA HIS A 218 -30.70 -27.43 14.16
C HIS A 218 -29.64 -26.86 13.21
N TRP A 219 -28.83 -25.94 13.74
CA TRP A 219 -27.69 -25.39 13.03
C TRP A 219 -26.42 -25.76 13.79
N TYR A 220 -25.37 -26.05 13.03
CA TYR A 220 -24.05 -26.34 13.56
C TYR A 220 -23.07 -25.37 12.94
N LEU A 221 -22.40 -24.61 13.79
CA LEU A 221 -21.22 -23.85 13.41
C LEU A 221 -20.00 -24.64 13.88
N SER A 222 -19.12 -24.95 12.94
CA SER A 222 -17.83 -25.58 13.23
C SER A 222 -16.72 -24.58 12.96
N MET A 223 -16.00 -24.22 14.02
CA MET A 223 -14.76 -23.46 13.90
C MET A 223 -13.59 -24.41 14.00
N GLY A 224 -12.94 -24.68 12.86
CA GLY A 224 -11.84 -25.62 12.80
C GLY A 224 -10.55 -25.02 13.35
N ALA A 225 -10.06 -25.53 14.49
CA ALA A 225 -8.82 -25.04 15.12
C ALA A 225 -7.63 -25.10 14.14
N THR A 226 -7.48 -26.21 13.41
CA THR A 226 -6.42 -26.43 12.43
C THR A 226 -6.46 -25.39 11.31
N GLN A 227 -7.65 -25.06 10.82
CA GLN A 227 -7.85 -24.06 9.77
C GLN A 227 -7.48 -22.65 10.28
N ILE A 228 -7.85 -22.31 11.51
CA ILE A 228 -7.47 -21.03 12.13
C ILE A 228 -5.95 -20.93 12.31
N TRP A 229 -5.27 -22.01 12.71
CA TRP A 229 -3.82 -22.07 12.77
C TRP A 229 -3.17 -21.89 11.39
N ASN A 230 -3.68 -22.56 10.37
CA ASN A 230 -3.20 -22.40 8.99
C ASN A 230 -3.35 -20.95 8.52
N LEU A 231 -4.50 -20.32 8.78
CA LEU A 231 -4.72 -18.91 8.46
C LEU A 231 -3.75 -18.00 9.23
N SER A 232 -3.52 -18.28 10.51
CA SER A 232 -2.58 -17.52 11.34
C SER A 232 -1.16 -17.58 10.78
N ILE A 233 -0.70 -18.77 10.36
CA ILE A 233 0.61 -18.95 9.71
C ILE A 233 0.67 -18.20 8.38
N ALA A 234 -0.38 -18.28 7.56
CA ALA A 234 -0.42 -17.56 6.29
C ALA A 234 -0.39 -16.03 6.49
N LEU A 235 -1.10 -15.52 7.49
CA LEU A 235 -1.08 -14.10 7.87
C LEU A 235 0.27 -13.67 8.44
N ASP A 236 0.92 -14.51 9.23
CA ASP A 236 2.26 -14.27 9.75
C ASP A 236 3.29 -14.12 8.62
N LEU A 237 3.28 -15.05 7.66
CA LEU A 237 4.14 -14.98 6.47
C LEU A 237 3.86 -13.72 5.64
N PHE A 238 2.58 -13.37 5.47
CA PHE A 238 2.18 -12.13 4.79
C PHE A 238 2.70 -10.89 5.53
N ALA A 239 2.52 -10.83 6.85
CA ALA A 239 2.97 -9.73 7.71
C ALA A 239 4.50 -9.58 7.69
N ALA A 240 5.22 -10.71 7.79
CA ALA A 240 6.66 -10.76 7.73
C ALA A 240 7.17 -10.24 6.39
N LEU A 241 6.62 -10.71 5.26
CA LEU A 241 7.02 -10.25 3.93
C LEU A 241 6.72 -8.76 3.73
N LEU A 242 5.54 -8.29 4.14
CA LEU A 242 5.19 -6.87 4.09
C LEU A 242 6.14 -6.00 4.93
N THR A 243 6.53 -6.50 6.11
CA THR A 243 7.50 -5.83 6.99
C THR A 243 8.89 -5.78 6.37
N LEU A 244 9.36 -6.87 5.76
CA LEU A 244 10.63 -6.93 5.05
C LEU A 244 10.65 -5.94 3.89
N LEU A 245 9.59 -5.94 3.07
CA LEU A 245 9.42 -5.01 1.96
C LEU A 245 9.47 -3.54 2.41
N ALA A 246 8.77 -3.18 3.48
CA ALA A 246 8.78 -1.81 4.00
C ALA A 246 10.13 -1.39 4.61
N ARG A 247 10.95 -2.37 5.05
CA ARG A 247 12.28 -2.14 5.61
C ARG A 247 13.40 -2.09 4.58
N GLN A 248 13.16 -2.59 3.36
CA GLN A 248 14.13 -2.49 2.28
C GLN A 248 14.49 -1.03 2.00
N ARG A 249 15.81 -0.74 2.00
CA ARG A 249 16.33 0.59 1.72
C ARG A 249 16.61 0.71 0.22
N PRO A 250 16.08 1.75 -0.46
CA PRO A 250 16.47 2.04 -1.82
C PRO A 250 17.95 2.42 -1.86
N GLN A 251 18.64 1.92 -2.87
CA GLN A 251 20.04 2.24 -3.13
C GLN A 251 20.13 3.35 -4.19
N GLY A 252 21.18 4.16 -4.08
CA GLY A 252 21.53 5.18 -5.06
C GLY A 252 21.24 6.62 -4.62
N PRO A 253 21.84 7.60 -5.32
CA PRO A 253 21.85 9.02 -4.94
C PRO A 253 20.51 9.72 -5.10
N GLN A 254 19.57 9.11 -5.83
CA GLN A 254 18.26 9.70 -6.07
C GLN A 254 17.46 9.79 -4.75
N PRO A 255 16.80 10.91 -4.44
CA PRO A 255 16.05 11.04 -3.19
C PRO A 255 14.81 10.14 -3.16
N ALA A 256 14.51 9.54 -2.00
CA ALA A 256 13.30 8.74 -1.84
C ALA A 256 12.04 9.60 -1.75
N THR A 257 10.99 9.18 -2.45
CA THR A 257 9.73 9.93 -2.56
C THR A 257 8.53 9.10 -2.10
N TYR A 258 8.53 7.79 -2.35
CA TYR A 258 7.44 6.88 -2.00
C TYR A 258 6.05 7.36 -2.45
N GLY A 259 6.00 8.03 -3.61
CA GLY A 259 4.76 8.58 -4.16
C GLY A 259 4.29 9.90 -3.52
N HIS A 260 5.09 10.53 -2.66
CA HIS A 260 4.72 11.82 -2.06
C HIS A 260 4.74 12.95 -3.10
N ILE A 261 3.55 13.44 -3.46
CA ILE A 261 3.31 14.38 -4.57
C ILE A 261 4.14 15.66 -4.44
N GLN A 262 4.17 16.30 -3.27
CA GLN A 262 4.94 17.54 -3.08
C GLN A 262 6.45 17.31 -3.21
N THR A 263 6.96 16.16 -2.74
CA THR A 263 8.39 15.84 -2.87
C THR A 263 8.73 15.59 -4.34
N LEU A 264 7.90 14.83 -5.07
CA LEU A 264 8.06 14.65 -6.52
C LEU A 264 8.02 16.00 -7.26
N ALA A 265 7.09 16.90 -6.92
CA ALA A 265 7.01 18.22 -7.53
C ALA A 265 8.26 19.09 -7.30
N ASN A 266 8.95 18.90 -6.17
CA ASN A 266 10.19 19.61 -5.87
C ASN A 266 11.38 19.04 -6.68
N LEU A 267 11.43 17.72 -6.87
CA LEU A 267 12.51 17.00 -7.55
C LEU A 267 12.39 17.03 -9.09
N VAL A 268 11.16 17.07 -9.62
CA VAL A 268 10.90 17.14 -11.06
C VAL A 268 10.89 18.61 -11.47
N ASP A 269 11.95 19.04 -12.14
CA ASP A 269 12.13 20.44 -12.52
C ASP A 269 11.69 20.76 -13.94
N GLU A 270 11.93 19.83 -14.87
CA GLU A 270 11.39 19.83 -16.22
C GLU A 270 10.49 18.61 -16.41
N TRP A 271 9.24 18.87 -16.73
CA TRP A 271 8.33 17.85 -17.25
C TRP A 271 8.53 17.77 -18.76
N PRO A 272 8.57 16.56 -19.35
CA PRO A 272 8.71 16.44 -20.79
C PRO A 272 7.54 17.11 -21.50
N ALA A 273 7.85 17.76 -22.62
CA ALA A 273 6.86 18.43 -23.46
C ALA A 273 5.82 17.43 -23.97
N ASP A 274 4.62 17.92 -24.31
CA ASP A 274 3.52 17.08 -24.81
C ASP A 274 4.01 16.22 -26.00
N GLY A 275 4.10 14.90 -25.78
CA GLY A 275 4.60 13.91 -26.75
C GLY A 275 5.90 13.18 -26.35
N ALA A 276 6.67 13.69 -25.38
CA ALA A 276 7.79 12.94 -24.80
C ALA A 276 7.30 12.14 -23.58
N GLU A 277 7.34 10.81 -23.68
CA GLU A 277 6.69 9.94 -22.69
C GLU A 277 7.60 9.55 -21.51
N ARG A 278 8.89 9.89 -21.55
CA ARG A 278 9.91 9.42 -20.60
C ARG A 278 10.57 10.54 -19.84
N LEU A 279 10.90 10.24 -18.59
CA LEU A 279 11.56 11.14 -17.65
C LEU A 279 12.92 10.57 -17.25
N TRP A 280 13.98 11.36 -17.28
CA TRP A 280 15.27 10.96 -16.71
C TRP A 280 15.64 11.92 -15.62
N TRP A 281 16.27 11.44 -14.55
CA TRP A 281 16.75 12.23 -13.43
C TRP A 281 18.27 12.11 -13.31
N GLY A 282 18.96 13.23 -13.11
CA GLY A 282 20.40 13.23 -13.02
C GLY A 282 21.01 14.60 -12.81
N HIS A 283 22.32 14.68 -13.02
CA HIS A 283 23.10 15.89 -12.90
C HIS A 283 22.86 16.83 -14.10
N LYS A 284 22.52 18.10 -13.84
CA LYS A 284 22.24 19.08 -14.91
C LYS A 284 23.34 20.10 -15.12
N GLY A 285 24.05 20.50 -14.07
CA GLY A 285 25.10 21.50 -14.19
C GLY A 285 25.66 21.94 -12.87
N SER A 286 26.71 22.75 -12.94
CA SER A 286 27.35 23.36 -11.78
C SER A 286 27.41 24.86 -11.91
N TYR A 287 27.23 25.58 -10.81
CA TYR A 287 27.41 27.01 -10.73
C TYR A 287 28.35 27.33 -9.56
N THR A 288 29.19 28.35 -9.76
CA THR A 288 30.08 28.87 -8.73
C THR A 288 29.37 30.00 -8.02
N VAL A 289 29.14 29.85 -6.71
CA VAL A 289 28.62 30.93 -5.89
C VAL A 289 29.80 31.84 -5.52
N VAL A 290 29.86 33.02 -6.13
CA VAL A 290 30.80 34.07 -5.72
C VAL A 290 30.21 34.73 -4.48
N GLY A 291 30.89 34.59 -3.34
CA GLY A 291 30.33 34.94 -2.03
C GLY A 291 29.75 36.35 -1.96
N SER A 292 28.49 36.45 -1.52
CA SER A 292 27.97 37.69 -0.95
C SER A 292 28.74 37.96 0.34
N GLY A 293 29.56 39.01 0.33
CA GLY A 293 30.67 39.20 1.26
C GLY A 293 30.31 39.11 2.74
N PHE A 294 31.02 38.25 3.45
CA PHE A 294 31.79 38.56 4.65
C PHE A 294 32.52 37.28 5.04
N GLU A 295 33.76 37.10 4.56
CA GLU A 295 34.89 36.51 5.28
C GLU A 295 36.04 36.24 4.28
N SER A 296 37.20 36.73 4.69
CA SER A 296 38.42 36.84 3.91
C SER A 296 39.09 35.48 3.79
N GLY A 297 38.95 34.83 2.62
CA GLY A 297 39.64 33.56 2.30
C GLY A 297 38.98 32.74 1.19
N GLY A 298 38.28 33.42 0.26
CA GLY A 298 37.23 32.85 -0.59
C GLY A 298 37.66 31.76 -1.57
N GLU A 299 37.50 30.50 -1.18
CA GLU A 299 37.22 29.43 -2.13
C GLU A 299 35.79 29.62 -2.68
N SER A 300 35.66 29.72 -4.00
CA SER A 300 34.36 29.72 -4.66
C SER A 300 33.69 28.37 -4.43
N ALA A 301 32.64 28.35 -3.61
CA ALA A 301 31.88 27.13 -3.39
C ALA A 301 31.16 26.73 -4.69
N LYS A 302 31.48 25.54 -5.18
CA LYS A 302 30.86 24.97 -6.40
C LYS A 302 29.60 24.22 -6.00
N TRP A 303 28.45 24.74 -6.40
CA TRP A 303 27.15 24.09 -6.20
C TRP A 303 26.72 23.40 -7.48
N TYR A 304 25.97 22.32 -7.33
CA TYR A 304 25.47 21.51 -8.42
C TYR A 304 23.94 21.53 -8.43
N HIS A 305 23.35 21.32 -9.60
CA HIS A 305 21.91 21.15 -9.75
C HIS A 305 21.59 19.74 -10.24
N ALA A 306 20.62 19.10 -9.57
CA ALA A 306 20.07 17.82 -9.97
C ALA A 306 18.62 18.05 -10.39
N GLY A 307 18.17 17.32 -11.40
CA GLY A 307 16.82 17.52 -11.91
C GLY A 307 16.45 16.48 -12.94
N THR A 308 15.30 16.70 -13.56
CA THR A 308 14.74 15.84 -14.59
C THR A 308 14.87 16.42 -15.99
N SER A 309 14.93 15.58 -17.01
CA SER A 309 14.87 16.03 -18.40
C SER A 309 14.16 14.99 -19.27
N GLY A 310 13.69 15.40 -20.44
CA GLY A 310 13.19 14.49 -21.48
C GLY A 310 14.29 13.77 -22.27
N ARG A 311 15.55 13.87 -21.82
CA ARG A 311 16.71 13.15 -22.38
C ARG A 311 17.54 12.55 -21.25
N PRO A 312 18.27 11.45 -21.50
CA PRO A 312 19.16 10.85 -20.50
C PRO A 312 20.15 11.87 -19.92
N LEU A 313 20.24 11.92 -18.59
CA LEU A 313 21.15 12.80 -17.85
C LEU A 313 22.33 12.00 -17.27
N PRO A 314 23.50 12.64 -17.09
CA PRO A 314 24.62 12.01 -16.40
C PRO A 314 24.28 11.73 -14.92
N PRO A 315 24.93 10.73 -14.30
CA PRO A 315 24.65 10.38 -12.91
C PRO A 315 25.04 11.51 -11.94
N VAL A 316 24.32 11.59 -10.82
CA VAL A 316 24.60 12.53 -9.73
C VAL A 316 25.92 12.17 -9.04
N ARG A 317 26.77 13.19 -8.85
CA ARG A 317 28.03 13.10 -8.10
C ARG A 317 27.73 13.01 -6.60
N ILE A 318 28.19 11.93 -5.95
CA ILE A 318 27.84 11.67 -4.55
C ILE A 318 28.36 12.77 -3.60
N GLU A 319 29.58 13.24 -3.84
CA GLU A 319 30.28 14.22 -3.00
C GLU A 319 29.95 15.68 -3.36
N GLY A 320 29.08 15.92 -4.35
CA GLY A 320 28.69 17.27 -4.74
C GLY A 320 27.66 17.86 -3.77
N LEU A 321 27.78 19.15 -3.47
CA LEU A 321 26.73 19.94 -2.81
C LEU A 321 25.68 20.36 -3.84
N TYR A 322 24.43 20.00 -3.63
CA TYR A 322 23.33 20.34 -4.53
C TYR A 322 22.33 21.29 -3.90
N ALA A 323 21.91 22.30 -4.67
CA ALA A 323 20.91 23.30 -4.30
C ALA A 323 20.07 23.67 -5.52
#